data_AF-A0A091BJX2-F1
#
_entry.id   AF-A0A091BJX2-F1
#
_cell.length_a   1.000
_cell.length_b   1.000
_cell.length_c   1.000
_cell.angle_alpha   90.00
_cell.angle_beta   90.00
_cell.angle_gamma   90.00
#
_symmetry.space_group_name_H-M   'P 1'
#
loop_
_entity.id
_entity.type
_entity.pdbx_description
1 polymer ?
#
loop_
_entity_poly.entity_id
_entity_poly.type
_entity_poly.pdbx_seq_one_letter_code
_entity_poly.pdbx_strand_id
1 'polypeptide(L)'
;MRYHLAVAESPGDALSDAYLARALDFMQGDEARQAALDPALLARVQVVQGQLAARAAAARHDDATLLLSQMTCLPPARASDACLADLARLAELAGDNAYHHFVLMGHAWALGDAEGFLREARLAAEAPGYRHDVPKVFGSLYRRYAQVPADHLARSDPGNRIPVAGISAMGFATALALPAYQYFVQPCREAEGDLQGHCLAIAVRMLREGQLALDLSIASAVIEVHGDDSLKAEARRRQREMAWHFESLRGAELRLDEREWRDYLDAFADSGELAAFRVANAAMGRPALPPDDWNPPGESAGAR
;
A
#
# COMPACT_ATOMS: atom_id res chain seq x y z
N MET A 1 18.30 10.26 10.68
CA MET A 1 19.47 9.63 10.01
C MET A 1 20.01 8.41 10.77
N ARG A 2 20.64 8.55 11.95
CA ARG A 2 21.32 7.42 12.64
C ARG A 2 20.44 6.17 12.86
N TYR A 3 19.20 6.34 13.31
CA TYR A 3 18.24 5.23 13.45
C TYR A 3 18.03 4.49 12.13
N HIS A 4 17.66 5.21 11.06
CA HIS A 4 17.45 4.61 9.74
C HIS A 4 18.71 4.00 9.13
N LEU A 5 19.89 4.54 9.44
CA LEU A 5 21.16 3.93 9.06
C LEU A 5 21.36 2.58 9.76
N ALA A 6 21.11 2.50 11.07
CA ALA A 6 21.18 1.22 11.79
C ALA A 6 20.18 0.18 11.25
N VAL A 7 18.98 0.63 10.86
CA VAL A 7 17.97 -0.23 10.21
C VAL A 7 18.46 -0.71 8.84
N ALA A 8 19.04 0.19 8.05
CA ALA A 8 19.63 -0.13 6.75
C ALA A 8 20.80 -1.13 6.85
N GLU A 9 21.54 -1.13 7.96
CA GLU A 9 22.62 -2.08 8.21
C GLU A 9 22.14 -3.42 8.77
N SER A 10 20.90 -3.49 9.26
CA SER A 10 20.30 -4.73 9.74
C SER A 10 19.91 -5.65 8.56
N PRO A 11 19.93 -6.98 8.74
CA PRO A 11 19.46 -7.94 7.74
C PRO A 11 18.05 -7.62 7.21
N GLY A 12 17.88 -7.75 5.89
CA GLY A 12 16.62 -7.49 5.20
C GLY A 12 16.57 -8.18 3.83
N ASP A 13 15.43 -8.00 3.16
CA ASP A 13 15.22 -8.44 1.78
C ASP A 13 15.42 -7.30 0.77
N ALA A 14 15.37 -7.63 -0.53
CA ALA A 14 15.54 -6.65 -1.60
C ALA A 14 14.45 -5.56 -1.62
N LEU A 15 13.25 -5.85 -1.10
CA LEU A 15 12.16 -4.89 -1.03
C LEU A 15 12.44 -3.81 0.01
N SER A 16 12.80 -4.20 1.24
CA SER A 16 13.24 -3.25 2.26
C SER A 16 14.52 -2.51 1.85
N ASP A 17 15.44 -3.16 1.12
CA ASP A 17 16.63 -2.50 0.55
C ASP A 17 16.24 -1.34 -0.38
N ALA A 18 15.31 -1.55 -1.31
CA ALA A 18 14.87 -0.52 -2.26
C ALA A 18 14.30 0.73 -1.56
N TYR A 19 13.43 0.50 -0.57
CA TYR A 19 12.76 1.58 0.15
C TYR A 19 13.73 2.32 1.09
N LEU A 20 14.62 1.60 1.77
CA LEU A 20 15.62 2.23 2.65
C LEU A 20 16.69 2.99 1.87
N ALA A 21 17.10 2.51 0.68
CA ALA A 21 18.00 3.27 -0.19
C ALA A 21 17.39 4.63 -0.56
N ARG A 22 16.12 4.65 -0.96
CA ARG A 22 15.39 5.88 -1.28
C ARG A 22 15.14 6.76 -0.05
N ALA A 23 14.87 6.16 1.11
CA ALA A 23 14.70 6.90 2.35
C ALA A 23 16.00 7.63 2.77
N LEU A 24 17.14 6.93 2.69
CA LEU A 24 18.46 7.51 2.97
C LEU A 24 18.82 8.63 2.00
N ASP A 25 18.50 8.47 0.71
CA ASP A 25 18.63 9.52 -0.29
C ASP A 25 17.86 10.78 0.11
N PHE A 26 16.56 10.61 0.38
CA PHE A 26 15.68 11.70 0.77
C PHE A 26 16.13 12.40 2.07
N MET A 27 16.58 11.63 3.06
CA MET A 27 17.04 12.17 4.35
C MET A 27 18.36 12.94 4.26
N GLN A 28 19.22 12.64 3.29
CA GLN A 28 20.44 13.42 3.06
C GLN A 28 20.08 14.85 2.63
N GLY A 29 18.99 15.00 1.87
CA GLY A 29 18.49 16.30 1.45
C GLY A 29 19.42 17.01 0.45
N ASP A 30 19.27 18.33 0.35
CA ASP A 30 20.10 19.17 -0.51
C ASP A 30 21.55 19.28 0.01
N GLU A 31 22.43 19.89 -0.81
CA GLU A 31 23.84 20.09 -0.49
C GLU A 31 24.04 20.82 0.85
N ALA A 32 23.16 21.76 1.20
CA ALA A 32 23.23 22.50 2.45
C ALA A 32 22.95 21.60 3.68
N ARG A 33 21.97 20.70 3.58
CA ARG A 33 21.72 19.68 4.62
C ARG A 33 22.84 18.67 4.70
N GLN A 34 23.39 18.24 3.57
CA GLN A 34 24.53 17.32 3.54
C GLN A 34 25.77 17.93 4.20
N ALA A 35 26.08 19.19 3.92
CA ALA A 35 27.19 19.91 4.54
C ALA A 35 27.04 20.10 6.06
N ALA A 36 25.81 20.04 6.58
CA ALA A 36 25.52 20.10 8.02
C ALA A 36 25.64 18.75 8.73
N LEU A 37 25.76 17.63 7.98
CA LEU A 37 25.99 16.30 8.56
C LEU A 37 27.46 16.10 8.89
N ASP A 38 27.73 15.29 9.91
CA ASP A 38 29.07 14.79 10.19
C ASP A 38 29.63 14.05 8.94
N PRO A 39 30.80 14.43 8.40
CA PRO A 39 31.33 13.84 7.17
C PRO A 39 31.52 12.32 7.23
N ALA A 40 31.89 11.79 8.40
CA ALA A 40 32.04 10.35 8.59
C ALA A 40 30.68 9.63 8.54
N LEU A 41 29.64 10.21 9.15
CA LEU A 41 28.28 9.73 9.03
C LEU A 41 27.78 9.78 7.59
N LEU A 42 28.01 10.89 6.87
CA LEU A 42 27.58 11.04 5.47
C LEU A 42 28.24 9.97 4.58
N ALA A 43 29.56 9.77 4.70
CA ALA A 43 30.28 8.75 3.95
C ALA A 43 29.74 7.34 4.21
N ARG A 44 29.42 7.02 5.47
CA ARG A 44 28.82 5.73 5.84
C ARG A 44 27.42 5.57 5.25
N VAL A 45 26.60 6.62 5.29
CA VAL A 45 25.25 6.60 4.67
C VAL A 45 25.34 6.33 3.17
N GLN A 46 26.25 6.99 2.46
CA GLN A 46 26.43 6.80 1.02
C GLN A 46 26.86 5.37 0.66
N VAL A 47 27.79 4.79 1.44
CA VAL A 47 28.21 3.38 1.25
C VAL A 47 27.05 2.43 1.46
N VAL A 48 26.31 2.56 2.57
CA VAL A 48 25.17 1.69 2.87
C VAL A 48 24.07 1.85 1.83
N GLN A 49 23.72 3.09 1.46
CA GLN A 49 22.74 3.39 0.42
C GLN A 49 23.11 2.71 -0.91
N GLY A 50 24.37 2.82 -1.34
CA GLY A 50 24.84 2.19 -2.57
C GLY A 50 24.74 0.66 -2.54
N GLN A 51 25.07 0.04 -1.40
CA GLN A 51 24.94 -1.41 -1.23
C GLN A 51 23.48 -1.88 -1.26
N LEU A 52 22.57 -1.15 -0.59
CA LEU A 52 21.13 -1.42 -0.65
C LEU A 52 20.61 -1.32 -2.08
N ALA A 53 20.93 -0.22 -2.77
CA ALA A 53 20.50 0.02 -4.14
C ALA A 53 21.01 -1.08 -5.09
N ALA A 54 22.26 -1.53 -4.93
CA ALA A 54 22.83 -2.60 -5.74
C ALA A 54 22.11 -3.95 -5.53
N ARG A 55 21.82 -4.33 -4.28
CA ARG A 55 21.08 -5.57 -3.98
C ARG A 55 19.65 -5.52 -4.49
N ALA A 56 18.97 -4.39 -4.29
CA ALA A 56 17.63 -4.18 -4.82
C ALA A 56 17.60 -4.22 -6.35
N ALA A 57 18.57 -3.58 -7.02
CA ALA A 57 18.68 -3.62 -8.48
C ALA A 57 18.95 -5.04 -9.01
N ALA A 58 19.77 -5.83 -8.33
CA ALA A 58 20.08 -7.21 -8.73
C ALA A 58 18.85 -8.14 -8.69
N ALA A 59 17.91 -7.91 -7.76
CA ALA A 59 16.69 -8.69 -7.62
C ALA A 59 15.46 -8.06 -8.33
N ARG A 60 15.64 -6.87 -8.92
CA ARG A 60 14.55 -6.02 -9.43
C ARG A 60 13.60 -6.75 -10.38
N HIS A 61 14.14 -7.58 -11.26
CA HIS A 61 13.35 -8.26 -12.30
C HIS A 61 12.80 -9.62 -11.86
N ASP A 62 12.97 -10.01 -10.59
CA ASP A 62 12.49 -11.29 -10.06
C ASP A 62 11.25 -11.16 -9.17
N ASP A 63 10.87 -9.92 -8.79
CA ASP A 63 9.73 -9.65 -7.91
C ASP A 63 8.90 -8.47 -8.44
N ALA A 64 7.61 -8.71 -8.71
CA ALA A 64 6.69 -7.71 -9.27
C ALA A 64 6.57 -6.46 -8.39
N THR A 65 6.49 -6.64 -7.06
CA THR A 65 6.36 -5.56 -6.09
C THR A 65 7.62 -4.70 -6.05
N LEU A 66 8.79 -5.35 -6.07
CA LEU A 66 10.07 -4.66 -6.12
C LEU A 66 10.22 -3.87 -7.42
N LEU A 67 9.95 -4.51 -8.57
CA LEU A 67 9.97 -3.84 -9.87
C LEU A 67 9.08 -2.60 -9.86
N LEU A 68 7.82 -2.76 -9.45
CA LEU A 68 6.84 -1.68 -9.38
C LEU A 68 7.31 -0.53 -8.50
N SER A 69 7.88 -0.81 -7.32
CA SER A 69 8.38 0.21 -6.39
C SER A 69 9.52 1.07 -6.94
N GLN A 70 10.24 0.56 -7.95
CA GLN A 70 11.39 1.22 -8.57
C GLN A 70 11.07 1.79 -9.96
N MET A 71 9.90 1.50 -10.51
CA MET A 71 9.49 2.01 -11.82
C MET A 71 9.19 3.50 -11.78
N THR A 72 9.66 4.23 -12.78
CA THR A 72 9.41 5.66 -12.97
C THR A 72 8.71 5.92 -14.29
N CYS A 73 7.54 5.30 -14.48
CA CYS A 73 6.75 5.43 -15.70
C CYS A 73 5.77 6.60 -15.69
N LEU A 74 5.39 7.10 -14.51
CA LEU A 74 4.42 8.18 -14.35
C LEU A 74 5.06 9.44 -13.78
N PRO A 75 4.61 10.64 -14.20
CA PRO A 75 3.58 10.89 -15.23
C PRO A 75 4.08 10.56 -16.66
N PRO A 76 3.20 10.53 -17.68
CA PRO A 76 3.53 10.08 -19.05
C PRO A 76 4.76 10.74 -19.69
N ALA A 77 5.08 11.97 -19.29
CA ALA A 77 6.30 12.67 -19.70
C ALA A 77 7.61 11.96 -19.29
N ARG A 78 7.54 10.92 -18.43
CA ARG A 78 8.66 10.06 -18.02
C ARG A 78 8.68 8.71 -18.74
N ALA A 79 7.74 8.45 -19.64
CA ALA A 79 7.74 7.23 -20.44
C ALA A 79 9.00 7.20 -21.32
N SER A 80 9.83 6.19 -21.10
CA SER A 80 11.08 5.92 -21.82
C SER A 80 11.11 4.46 -22.23
N ASP A 81 12.01 4.07 -23.14
CA ASP A 81 12.17 2.67 -23.55
C ASP A 81 12.43 1.74 -22.34
N ALA A 82 13.16 2.23 -21.34
CA ALA A 82 13.39 1.53 -20.09
C ALA A 82 12.08 1.29 -19.31
N CYS A 83 11.21 2.30 -19.22
CA CYS A 83 9.90 2.14 -18.61
C CYS A 83 9.03 1.13 -19.37
N LEU A 84 9.02 1.16 -20.71
CA LEU A 84 8.26 0.20 -21.50
C LEU A 84 8.77 -1.24 -21.30
N ALA A 85 10.08 -1.42 -21.21
CA ALA A 85 10.68 -2.72 -20.88
C ALA A 85 10.30 -3.18 -19.47
N ASP A 86 10.28 -2.27 -18.48
CA ASP A 86 9.83 -2.58 -17.12
C ASP A 86 8.34 -2.94 -17.07
N LEU A 87 7.48 -2.26 -17.83
CA LEU A 87 6.05 -2.59 -17.93
C LEU A 87 5.84 -3.98 -18.55
N ALA A 88 6.58 -4.30 -19.61
CA ALA A 88 6.55 -5.64 -20.21
C ALA A 88 7.00 -6.71 -19.20
N ARG A 89 8.08 -6.45 -18.46
CA ARG A 89 8.55 -7.37 -17.43
C ARG A 89 7.55 -7.50 -16.28
N LEU A 90 6.89 -6.42 -15.88
CA LEU A 90 5.86 -6.47 -14.85
C LEU A 90 4.66 -7.31 -15.31
N ALA A 91 4.27 -7.25 -16.59
CA ALA A 91 3.22 -8.10 -17.14
C ALA A 91 3.58 -9.60 -17.08
N GLU A 92 4.84 -9.96 -17.31
CA GLU A 92 5.33 -11.34 -17.15
C GLU A 92 5.29 -11.78 -15.67
N LEU A 93 5.63 -10.89 -14.75
CA LEU A 93 5.68 -11.18 -13.30
C LEU A 93 4.31 -11.14 -12.62
N ALA A 94 3.32 -10.45 -13.20
CA ALA A 94 1.99 -10.27 -12.62
C ALA A 94 1.29 -11.61 -12.34
N GLY A 95 1.49 -12.59 -13.23
CA GLY A 95 1.01 -13.96 -13.08
C GLY A 95 -0.46 -14.03 -12.67
N ASP A 96 -0.73 -14.68 -11.54
CA ASP A 96 -2.09 -14.91 -11.05
C ASP A 96 -2.63 -13.80 -10.13
N ASN A 97 -1.95 -12.65 -10.02
CA ASN A 97 -2.33 -11.56 -9.12
C ASN A 97 -3.06 -10.43 -9.85
N ALA A 98 -4.37 -10.31 -9.63
CA ALA A 98 -5.22 -9.28 -10.20
C ALA A 98 -4.72 -7.85 -9.91
N TYR A 99 -4.07 -7.62 -8.75
CA TYR A 99 -3.54 -6.31 -8.40
C TYR A 99 -2.46 -5.82 -9.36
N HIS A 100 -1.55 -6.70 -9.82
CA HIS A 100 -0.47 -6.29 -10.72
C HIS A 100 -0.98 -5.98 -12.12
N HIS A 101 -1.93 -6.76 -12.63
CA HIS A 101 -2.65 -6.42 -13.87
C HIS A 101 -3.43 -5.11 -13.74
N PHE A 102 -4.08 -4.89 -12.60
CA PHE A 102 -4.77 -3.65 -12.32
C PHE A 102 -3.84 -2.42 -12.31
N VAL A 103 -2.62 -2.55 -11.80
CA VAL A 103 -1.60 -1.49 -11.89
C VAL A 103 -1.17 -1.26 -13.34
N LEU A 104 -0.98 -2.34 -14.12
CA LEU A 104 -0.66 -2.25 -15.56
C LEU A 104 -1.77 -1.56 -16.36
N MET A 105 -3.05 -1.78 -16.02
CA MET A 105 -4.16 -1.00 -16.59
C MET A 105 -3.97 0.50 -16.37
N GLY A 106 -3.65 0.92 -15.14
CA GLY A 106 -3.42 2.34 -14.82
C GLY A 106 -2.28 2.96 -15.64
N HIS A 107 -1.20 2.20 -15.89
CA HIS A 107 -0.13 2.64 -16.78
C HIS A 107 -0.57 2.71 -18.24
N ALA A 108 -1.29 1.71 -18.74
CA ALA A 108 -1.80 1.70 -20.11
C ALA A 108 -2.71 2.90 -20.38
N TRP A 109 -3.62 3.20 -19.43
CA TRP A 109 -4.48 4.39 -19.51
C TRP A 109 -3.66 5.68 -19.58
N ALA A 110 -2.69 5.84 -18.68
CA ALA A 110 -1.87 7.05 -18.63
C ALA A 110 -1.04 7.26 -19.91
N LEU A 111 -0.66 6.18 -20.59
CA LEU A 111 0.08 6.22 -21.86
C LEU A 111 -0.84 6.31 -23.10
N GLY A 112 -2.16 6.30 -22.93
CA GLY A 112 -3.11 6.29 -24.04
C GLY A 112 -3.18 4.95 -24.80
N ASP A 113 -2.73 3.86 -24.18
CA ASP A 113 -2.78 2.49 -24.74
C ASP A 113 -4.11 1.82 -24.40
N ALA A 114 -5.13 2.07 -25.22
CA ALA A 114 -6.47 1.51 -25.02
C ALA A 114 -6.51 -0.02 -25.16
N GLU A 115 -5.73 -0.59 -26.08
CA GLU A 115 -5.65 -2.04 -26.28
C GLU A 115 -4.96 -2.71 -25.09
N GLY A 116 -3.89 -2.11 -24.57
CA GLY A 116 -3.24 -2.53 -23.34
C GLY A 116 -4.19 -2.46 -22.14
N PHE A 117 -4.94 -1.38 -22.00
CA PHE A 117 -5.91 -1.24 -20.92
C PHE A 117 -6.93 -2.39 -20.92
N LEU A 118 -7.53 -2.68 -22.07
CA LEU A 118 -8.51 -3.77 -22.21
C LEU A 118 -7.88 -5.15 -21.95
N ARG A 119 -6.67 -5.40 -22.47
CA ARG A 119 -5.95 -6.65 -22.24
C ARG A 119 -5.71 -6.90 -20.76
N GLU A 120 -5.17 -5.91 -20.05
CA GLU A 120 -4.87 -6.03 -18.62
C GLU A 120 -6.16 -6.09 -17.77
N ALA A 121 -7.23 -5.42 -18.20
CA ALA A 121 -8.54 -5.57 -17.56
C ALA A 121 -9.07 -7.01 -17.61
N ARG A 122 -8.95 -7.65 -18.79
CA ARG A 122 -9.32 -9.06 -18.94
C ARG A 122 -8.48 -9.96 -18.04
N LEU A 123 -7.14 -9.78 -18.06
CA LEU A 123 -6.23 -10.58 -17.24
C LEU A 123 -6.50 -10.39 -15.74
N ALA A 124 -6.73 -9.17 -15.28
CA ALA A 124 -7.09 -8.88 -13.89
C ALA A 124 -8.43 -9.52 -13.48
N ALA A 125 -9.43 -9.54 -14.37
CA ALA A 125 -10.72 -10.18 -14.11
C ALA A 125 -10.59 -11.71 -13.98
N GLU A 126 -9.77 -12.33 -14.84
CA GLU A 126 -9.55 -13.77 -14.91
C GLU A 126 -8.56 -14.29 -13.85
N ALA A 127 -7.70 -13.42 -13.32
CA ALA A 127 -6.68 -13.77 -12.33
C ALA A 127 -7.28 -14.49 -11.10
N PRO A 128 -6.67 -15.59 -10.61
CA PRO A 128 -7.20 -16.37 -9.49
C PRO A 128 -7.43 -15.61 -8.18
N GLY A 129 -6.65 -14.57 -7.89
CA GLY A 129 -6.84 -13.77 -6.67
C GLY A 129 -6.31 -12.35 -6.74
N TYR A 130 -6.68 -11.55 -5.74
CA TYR A 130 -6.31 -10.15 -5.58
C TYR A 130 -5.50 -9.93 -4.30
N ARG A 131 -4.23 -9.51 -4.44
CA ARG A 131 -3.34 -9.19 -3.31
C ARG A 131 -2.63 -7.87 -3.56
N HIS A 132 -2.97 -6.86 -2.77
CA HIS A 132 -2.32 -5.55 -2.84
C HIS A 132 -0.89 -5.63 -2.28
N ASP A 133 0.03 -4.87 -2.87
CA ASP A 133 1.44 -4.84 -2.44
C ASP A 133 1.70 -4.12 -1.10
N VAL A 134 0.77 -3.31 -0.57
CA VAL A 134 1.01 -2.48 0.63
C VAL A 134 1.31 -3.34 1.87
N PRO A 135 0.53 -4.40 2.21
CA PRO A 135 0.89 -5.30 3.30
C PRO A 135 2.27 -5.94 3.14
N LYS A 136 2.63 -6.37 1.92
CA LYS A 136 3.94 -6.98 1.62
C LYS A 136 5.10 -5.99 1.84
N VAL A 137 4.96 -4.78 1.32
CA VAL A 137 5.95 -3.68 1.51
C VAL A 137 6.07 -3.32 2.98
N PHE A 138 4.93 -3.09 3.64
CA PHE A 138 4.89 -2.79 5.07
C PHE A 138 5.56 -3.89 5.89
N GLY A 139 5.21 -5.15 5.67
CA GLY A 139 5.75 -6.28 6.43
C GLY A 139 7.26 -6.46 6.23
N SER A 140 7.75 -6.28 5.00
CA SER A 140 9.18 -6.29 4.69
C SER A 140 9.93 -5.21 5.48
N LEU A 141 9.45 -3.97 5.45
CA LEU A 141 10.05 -2.86 6.20
C LEU A 141 9.91 -3.05 7.71
N TYR A 142 8.72 -3.42 8.20
CA TYR A 142 8.42 -3.54 9.61
C TYR A 142 9.32 -4.57 10.29
N ARG A 143 9.49 -5.76 9.69
CA ARG A 143 10.41 -6.79 10.20
C ARG A 143 11.85 -6.30 10.28
N ARG A 144 12.28 -5.42 9.37
CA ARG A 144 13.63 -4.85 9.41
C ARG A 144 13.77 -3.77 10.47
N TYR A 145 12.80 -2.86 10.57
CA TYR A 145 12.79 -1.83 11.59
C TYR A 145 12.69 -2.41 13.01
N ALA A 146 11.96 -3.50 13.20
CA ALA A 146 11.79 -4.16 14.50
C ALA A 146 13.09 -4.75 15.06
N GLN A 147 14.13 -4.93 14.24
CA GLN A 147 15.44 -5.40 14.69
C GLN A 147 16.27 -4.32 15.38
N VAL A 148 15.91 -3.04 15.22
CA VAL A 148 16.65 -1.91 15.78
C VAL A 148 15.89 -1.31 16.96
N PRO A 149 16.47 -1.34 18.17
CA PRO A 149 15.88 -0.73 19.35
C PRO A 149 15.54 0.76 19.18
N ALA A 150 14.42 1.19 19.77
CA ALA A 150 13.90 2.55 19.60
C ALA A 150 14.76 3.64 20.28
N ASP A 151 15.63 3.27 21.23
CA ASP A 151 16.60 4.16 21.88
C ASP A 151 17.70 4.67 20.93
N HIS A 152 17.82 4.09 19.72
CA HIS A 152 18.62 4.64 18.63
C HIS A 152 18.00 5.93 18.01
N LEU A 153 16.77 6.31 18.38
CA LEU A 153 16.16 7.58 18.00
C LEU A 153 16.66 8.72 18.89
N ALA A 154 17.04 9.84 18.27
CA ALA A 154 17.52 11.02 18.99
C ALA A 154 16.46 11.67 19.91
N ARG A 155 15.17 11.38 19.68
CA ARG A 155 14.05 11.80 20.51
C ARG A 155 13.03 10.66 20.57
N SER A 156 13.15 9.78 21.56
CA SER A 156 12.06 8.89 21.92
C SER A 156 10.96 9.73 22.60
N ASP A 157 9.74 9.67 22.12
CA ASP A 157 8.58 10.20 22.84
C ASP A 157 8.16 9.16 23.89
N PRO A 158 8.41 9.38 25.19
CA PRO A 158 8.11 8.39 26.23
C PRO A 158 6.60 8.12 26.37
N GLY A 159 5.74 9.01 25.85
CA GLY A 159 4.29 8.84 25.85
C GLY A 159 3.76 8.04 24.66
N ASN A 160 4.58 7.81 23.63
CA ASN A 160 4.15 7.10 22.43
C ASN A 160 4.24 5.58 22.64
N ARG A 161 3.08 4.92 22.69
CA ARG A 161 2.96 3.47 22.84
C ARG A 161 3.03 2.72 21.51
N ILE A 162 2.96 3.43 20.38
CA ILE A 162 3.03 2.82 19.07
C ILE A 162 4.51 2.53 18.76
N PRO A 163 4.88 1.27 18.47
CA PRO A 163 6.25 0.92 18.11
C PRO A 163 6.76 1.75 16.93
N VAL A 164 7.90 2.40 17.09
CA VAL A 164 8.47 3.28 16.05
C VAL A 164 8.77 2.52 14.76
N ALA A 165 9.06 1.23 14.86
CA ALA A 165 9.19 0.36 13.70
C ALA A 165 7.94 0.37 12.83
N GLY A 166 6.75 0.30 13.44
CA GLY A 166 5.47 0.36 12.75
C GLY A 166 5.22 1.72 12.10
N ILE A 167 5.45 2.81 12.83
CA ILE A 167 5.29 4.18 12.32
C ILE A 167 6.20 4.40 11.11
N SER A 168 7.48 4.01 11.22
CA SER A 168 8.47 4.19 10.16
C SER A 168 8.11 3.35 8.93
N ALA A 169 7.79 2.06 9.12
CA ALA A 169 7.39 1.18 8.03
C ALA A 169 6.14 1.68 7.31
N MET A 170 5.12 2.11 8.05
CA MET A 170 3.87 2.65 7.48
C MET A 170 4.11 3.93 6.68
N GLY A 171 4.92 4.85 7.21
CA GLY A 171 5.28 6.10 6.52
C GLY A 171 5.94 5.85 5.17
N PHE A 172 6.86 4.88 5.07
CA PHE A 172 7.50 4.55 3.79
C PHE A 172 6.62 3.71 2.86
N ALA A 173 5.82 2.78 3.40
CA ALA A 173 4.89 1.99 2.59
C ALA A 173 3.83 2.88 1.93
N THR A 174 3.19 3.78 2.69
CA THR A 174 2.12 4.66 2.19
C THR A 174 2.61 5.69 1.18
N ALA A 175 3.81 6.24 1.36
CA ALA A 175 4.34 7.27 0.45
C ALA A 175 4.67 6.74 -0.96
N LEU A 176 4.81 5.42 -1.13
CA LEU A 176 5.47 4.84 -2.29
C LEU A 176 4.77 3.61 -2.89
N ALA A 177 3.87 2.93 -2.17
CA ALA A 177 3.19 1.71 -2.64
C ALA A 177 1.73 1.92 -3.10
N LEU A 178 1.21 3.15 -3.01
CA LEU A 178 -0.15 3.48 -3.44
C LEU A 178 -0.18 3.73 -4.96
N PRO A 179 -0.94 2.94 -5.76
CA PRO A 179 -1.09 3.23 -7.18
C PRO A 179 -1.83 4.56 -7.41
N ALA A 180 -1.65 5.14 -8.59
CA ALA A 180 -2.29 6.39 -8.96
C ALA A 180 -3.77 6.17 -9.32
N TYR A 181 -4.66 6.31 -8.32
CA TYR A 181 -6.07 5.91 -8.40
C TYR A 181 -6.88 6.57 -9.52
N GLN A 182 -6.52 7.81 -9.87
CA GLN A 182 -7.21 8.54 -10.93
C GLN A 182 -7.16 7.84 -12.29
N TYR A 183 -6.21 6.93 -12.54
CA TYR A 183 -6.00 6.32 -13.85
C TYR A 183 -6.81 5.05 -14.11
N PHE A 184 -7.68 4.63 -13.20
CA PHE A 184 -8.59 3.50 -13.46
C PHE A 184 -10.04 3.72 -12.99
N VAL A 185 -10.30 4.50 -11.93
CA VAL A 185 -11.68 4.64 -11.39
C VAL A 185 -12.59 5.22 -12.46
N GLN A 186 -12.17 6.32 -13.09
CA GLN A 186 -12.98 6.98 -14.11
C GLN A 186 -13.17 6.11 -15.35
N PRO A 187 -12.12 5.55 -15.99
CA PRO A 187 -12.29 4.64 -17.13
C PRO A 187 -13.23 3.47 -16.85
N CYS A 188 -13.11 2.83 -15.68
CA CYS A 188 -13.98 1.71 -15.34
C CYS A 188 -15.42 2.12 -15.04
N ARG A 189 -15.67 3.32 -14.52
CA ARG A 189 -17.05 3.84 -14.33
C ARG A 189 -17.73 4.20 -15.65
N GLU A 190 -16.96 4.65 -16.63
CA GLU A 190 -17.46 5.05 -17.96
C GLU A 190 -17.40 3.89 -18.98
N ALA A 191 -16.91 2.72 -18.58
CA ALA A 191 -16.75 1.56 -19.46
C ALA A 191 -18.09 0.99 -19.94
N GLU A 192 -18.08 0.50 -21.18
CA GLU A 192 -19.19 -0.21 -21.83
C GLU A 192 -18.71 -1.58 -22.36
N GLY A 193 -19.66 -2.47 -22.71
CA GLY A 193 -19.37 -3.75 -23.35
C GLY A 193 -18.48 -4.67 -22.51
N ASP A 194 -17.49 -5.30 -23.15
CA ASP A 194 -16.59 -6.25 -22.47
C ASP A 194 -15.76 -5.60 -21.36
N LEU A 195 -15.33 -4.34 -21.56
CA LEU A 195 -14.54 -3.62 -20.57
C LEU A 195 -15.35 -3.40 -19.27
N GLN A 196 -16.64 -3.09 -19.40
CA GLN A 196 -17.54 -2.97 -18.26
C GLN A 196 -17.57 -4.27 -17.45
N GLY A 197 -17.70 -5.42 -18.12
CA GLY A 197 -17.71 -6.74 -17.49
C GLY A 197 -16.42 -7.03 -16.72
N HIS A 198 -15.27 -6.74 -17.34
CA HIS A 198 -13.97 -6.91 -16.70
C HIS A 198 -13.78 -5.98 -15.49
N CYS A 199 -14.10 -4.69 -15.64
CA CYS A 199 -14.03 -3.72 -14.54
C CYS A 199 -14.92 -4.12 -13.36
N LEU A 200 -16.15 -4.61 -13.61
CA LEU A 200 -17.03 -5.10 -12.55
C LEU A 200 -16.45 -6.34 -11.86
N ALA A 201 -15.90 -7.30 -12.61
CA ALA A 201 -15.26 -8.48 -12.04
C ALA A 201 -14.08 -8.13 -11.12
N ILE A 202 -13.22 -7.21 -11.55
CA ILE A 202 -12.11 -6.69 -10.73
C ILE A 202 -12.65 -6.03 -9.46
N ALA A 203 -13.67 -5.17 -9.57
CA ALA A 203 -14.29 -4.51 -8.43
C ALA A 203 -14.88 -5.51 -7.41
N VAL A 204 -15.52 -6.58 -7.89
CA VAL A 204 -16.04 -7.65 -7.02
C VAL A 204 -14.91 -8.37 -6.28
N ARG A 205 -13.77 -8.63 -6.94
CA ARG A 205 -12.58 -9.20 -6.27
C ARG A 205 -12.04 -8.26 -5.20
N MET A 206 -11.85 -6.97 -5.52
CA MET A 206 -11.43 -5.97 -4.55
C MET A 206 -12.38 -5.88 -3.34
N LEU A 207 -13.70 -5.98 -3.56
CA LEU A 207 -14.68 -5.95 -2.49
C LEU A 207 -14.54 -7.12 -1.50
N ARG A 208 -14.26 -8.32 -2.05
CA ARG A 208 -14.29 -9.59 -1.30
C ARG A 208 -12.93 -10.00 -0.75
N GLU A 209 -11.87 -9.74 -1.51
CA GLU A 209 -10.49 -10.18 -1.24
C GLU A 209 -9.59 -9.00 -0.83
N GLY A 210 -9.99 -7.77 -1.12
CA GLY A 210 -9.23 -6.55 -0.80
C GLY A 210 -8.90 -6.44 0.68
N GLN A 211 -7.67 -6.01 0.95
CA GLN A 211 -7.09 -5.98 2.29
C GLN A 211 -7.07 -4.57 2.88
N LEU A 212 -7.32 -3.54 2.05
CA LEU A 212 -7.24 -2.13 2.39
C LEU A 212 -8.59 -1.42 2.24
N ALA A 213 -8.83 -0.38 3.04
CA ALA A 213 -10.02 0.48 2.93
C ALA A 213 -10.19 1.13 1.56
N LEU A 214 -9.05 1.44 0.96
CA LEU A 214 -8.93 1.95 -0.37
C LEU A 214 -9.47 0.98 -1.44
N ASP A 215 -9.14 -0.32 -1.35
CA ASP A 215 -9.65 -1.34 -2.29
C ASP A 215 -11.18 -1.33 -2.29
N LEU A 216 -11.78 -1.24 -1.10
CA LEU A 216 -13.23 -1.17 -0.94
C LEU A 216 -13.80 0.11 -1.56
N SER A 217 -13.15 1.25 -1.35
CA SER A 217 -13.61 2.54 -1.89
C SER A 217 -13.62 2.54 -3.42
N ILE A 218 -12.59 1.95 -4.03
CA ILE A 218 -12.50 1.73 -5.47
C ILE A 218 -13.61 0.79 -5.96
N ALA A 219 -13.73 -0.37 -5.33
CA ALA A 219 -14.71 -1.38 -5.69
C ALA A 219 -16.12 -0.81 -5.67
N SER A 220 -16.48 -0.12 -4.58
CA SER A 220 -17.80 0.48 -4.42
C SER A 220 -18.11 1.54 -5.49
N ALA A 221 -17.13 2.35 -5.91
CA ALA A 221 -17.33 3.37 -6.94
C ALA A 221 -17.69 2.77 -8.31
N VAL A 222 -17.13 1.59 -8.64
CA VAL A 222 -17.44 0.86 -9.87
C VAL A 222 -18.76 0.10 -9.74
N ILE A 223 -18.98 -0.59 -8.61
CA ILE A 223 -20.19 -1.37 -8.34
C ILE A 223 -21.44 -0.49 -8.28
N GLU A 224 -21.37 0.73 -7.76
CA GLU A 224 -22.52 1.64 -7.73
C GLU A 224 -23.05 1.97 -9.13
N VAL A 225 -22.16 1.99 -10.14
CA VAL A 225 -22.54 2.24 -11.54
C VAL A 225 -22.99 0.95 -12.23
N HIS A 226 -22.18 -0.11 -12.14
CA HIS A 226 -22.31 -1.30 -12.98
C HIS A 226 -22.87 -2.55 -12.30
N GLY A 227 -22.92 -2.56 -10.97
CA GLY A 227 -23.40 -3.70 -10.19
C GLY A 227 -24.92 -3.83 -10.20
N ASP A 228 -25.40 -5.05 -9.96
CA ASP A 228 -26.80 -5.28 -9.63
C ASP A 228 -27.12 -4.86 -8.18
N ASP A 229 -28.40 -4.91 -7.81
CA ASP A 229 -28.86 -4.53 -6.47
C ASP A 229 -28.22 -5.38 -5.36
N SER A 230 -27.87 -6.64 -5.63
CA SER A 230 -27.24 -7.53 -4.66
C SER A 230 -25.80 -7.09 -4.38
N LEU A 231 -25.02 -6.82 -5.43
CA LEU A 231 -23.65 -6.32 -5.34
C LEU A 231 -23.62 -4.93 -4.71
N LYS A 232 -24.57 -4.05 -5.04
CA LYS A 232 -24.69 -2.73 -4.40
C LYS A 232 -24.97 -2.85 -2.90
N ALA A 233 -25.88 -3.74 -2.50
CA ALA A 233 -26.13 -4.01 -1.09
C ALA A 233 -24.90 -4.60 -0.38
N GLU A 234 -24.17 -5.50 -1.04
CA GLU A 234 -22.89 -6.04 -0.54
C GLU A 234 -21.85 -4.93 -0.34
N ALA A 235 -21.67 -4.07 -1.34
CA ALA A 235 -20.74 -2.94 -1.30
C ALA A 235 -21.08 -1.96 -0.17
N ARG A 236 -22.35 -1.58 -0.02
CA ARG A 236 -22.81 -0.70 1.08
C ARG A 236 -22.56 -1.32 2.45
N ARG A 237 -22.82 -2.63 2.61
CA ARG A 237 -22.52 -3.33 3.87
C ARG A 237 -21.02 -3.28 4.19
N ARG A 238 -20.15 -3.53 3.21
CA ARG A 238 -18.69 -3.49 3.39
C ARG A 238 -18.18 -2.08 3.67
N GLN A 239 -18.74 -1.05 3.03
CA GLN A 239 -18.44 0.35 3.35
C GLN A 239 -18.85 0.70 4.78
N ARG A 240 -20.02 0.23 5.23
CA ARG A 240 -20.49 0.41 6.61
C ARG A 240 -19.57 -0.29 7.62
N GLU A 241 -19.11 -1.50 7.33
CA GLU A 241 -18.09 -2.21 8.13
C GLU A 241 -16.78 -1.43 8.22
N MET A 242 -16.32 -0.86 7.10
CA MET A 242 -15.11 -0.04 7.06
C MET A 242 -15.26 1.26 7.86
N ALA A 243 -16.36 1.98 7.68
CA ALA A 243 -16.66 3.19 8.44
C ALA A 243 -16.73 2.91 9.95
N TRP A 244 -17.28 1.75 10.33
CA TRP A 244 -17.26 1.30 11.71
C TRP A 244 -15.85 1.08 12.23
N HIS A 245 -14.96 0.46 11.46
CA HIS A 245 -13.56 0.32 11.89
C HIS A 245 -12.91 1.69 12.16
N PHE A 246 -13.09 2.69 11.30
CA PHE A 246 -12.55 4.03 11.54
C PHE A 246 -13.13 4.69 12.81
N GLU A 247 -14.44 4.62 13.04
CA GLU A 247 -15.05 5.21 14.24
C GLU A 247 -14.71 4.41 15.52
N SER A 248 -14.78 3.08 15.44
CA SER A 248 -14.47 2.18 16.55
C SER A 248 -13.00 2.16 16.92
N LEU A 249 -12.10 2.65 16.08
CA LEU A 249 -10.68 2.82 16.41
C LEU A 249 -10.32 4.23 16.85
N ARG A 250 -11.29 5.15 16.92
CA ARG A 250 -11.05 6.49 17.45
C ARG A 250 -10.51 6.43 18.88
N GLY A 251 -9.34 7.04 19.09
CA GLY A 251 -8.64 7.06 20.37
C GLY A 251 -7.83 5.79 20.68
N ALA A 252 -7.63 4.88 19.72
CA ALA A 252 -6.83 3.67 19.91
C ALA A 252 -5.39 3.98 20.34
N GLU A 253 -4.82 5.09 19.88
CA GLU A 253 -3.47 5.56 20.22
C GLU A 253 -3.25 5.78 21.72
N LEU A 254 -4.31 6.07 22.47
CA LEU A 254 -4.26 6.26 23.92
C LEU A 254 -4.66 5.01 24.72
N ARG A 255 -5.36 4.06 24.08
CA ARG A 255 -5.98 2.92 24.75
C ARG A 255 -5.20 1.64 24.62
N LEU A 256 -4.59 1.41 23.46
CA LEU A 256 -3.79 0.22 23.23
C LEU A 256 -2.45 0.36 23.95
N ASP A 257 -2.00 -0.74 24.54
CA ASP A 257 -0.63 -0.87 25.04
C ASP A 257 0.36 -1.24 23.92
N GLU A 258 1.65 -1.29 24.24
CA GLU A 258 2.68 -1.56 23.24
C GLU A 258 2.55 -2.97 22.62
N ARG A 259 2.12 -3.97 23.41
CA ARG A 259 1.95 -5.34 22.91
C ARG A 259 0.78 -5.39 21.95
N GLU A 260 -0.35 -4.79 22.30
CA GLU A 260 -1.54 -4.74 21.44
C GLU A 260 -1.26 -3.99 20.12
N TRP A 261 -0.42 -2.95 20.17
CA TRP A 261 0.08 -2.30 18.95
C TRP A 261 0.98 -3.19 18.11
N ARG A 262 1.82 -4.05 18.71
CA ARG A 262 2.60 -5.03 17.93
C ARG A 262 1.69 -6.05 17.27
N ASP A 263 0.72 -6.60 18.00
CA ASP A 263 -0.26 -7.54 17.45
C ASP A 263 -1.04 -6.91 16.27
N TYR A 264 -1.39 -5.63 16.36
CA TYR A 264 -1.97 -4.85 15.25
C TYR A 264 -1.04 -4.78 14.03
N LEU A 265 0.23 -4.42 14.23
CA LEU A 265 1.20 -4.24 13.16
C LEU A 265 1.57 -5.58 12.50
N ASP A 266 1.71 -6.66 13.27
CA ASP A 266 1.89 -8.01 12.75
C ASP A 266 0.70 -8.43 11.87
N ALA A 267 -0.53 -8.19 12.33
CA ALA A 267 -1.73 -8.47 11.53
C ALA A 267 -1.80 -7.62 10.25
N PHE A 268 -1.34 -6.36 10.29
CA PHE A 268 -1.23 -5.53 9.08
C PHE A 268 -0.21 -6.11 8.09
N ALA A 269 0.96 -6.53 8.57
CA ALA A 269 2.01 -7.11 7.74
C ALA A 269 1.57 -8.40 7.04
N ASP A 270 0.83 -9.25 7.75
CA ASP A 270 0.46 -10.57 7.26
C ASP A 270 -0.83 -10.58 6.44
N SER A 271 -1.80 -9.73 6.79
CA SER A 271 -3.17 -9.81 6.25
C SER A 271 -3.80 -8.46 5.92
N GLY A 272 -3.07 -7.36 6.11
CA GLY A 272 -3.47 -6.01 5.75
C GLY A 272 -4.39 -5.32 6.78
N GLU A 273 -4.84 -4.13 6.39
CA GLU A 273 -5.49 -3.15 7.26
C GLU A 273 -6.76 -3.69 7.93
N LEU A 274 -7.61 -4.38 7.17
CA LEU A 274 -8.84 -4.97 7.69
C LEU A 274 -8.59 -6.01 8.80
N ALA A 275 -7.51 -6.79 8.71
CA ALA A 275 -7.14 -7.75 9.73
C ALA A 275 -6.62 -7.04 10.98
N ALA A 276 -5.78 -6.02 10.80
CA ALA A 276 -5.27 -5.18 11.87
C ALA A 276 -6.40 -4.49 12.66
N PHE A 277 -7.42 -3.96 11.97
CA PHE A 277 -8.59 -3.35 12.61
C PHE A 277 -9.37 -4.34 13.48
N ARG A 278 -9.51 -5.59 13.05
CA ARG A 278 -10.15 -6.63 13.88
C ARG A 278 -9.36 -6.92 15.15
N VAL A 279 -8.03 -6.96 15.07
CA VAL A 279 -7.15 -7.14 16.24
C VAL A 279 -7.30 -5.98 17.23
N ALA A 280 -7.23 -4.73 16.76
CA ALA A 280 -7.39 -3.57 17.63
C ALA A 280 -8.79 -3.47 18.26
N ASN A 281 -9.85 -3.81 17.51
CA ASN A 281 -11.19 -3.85 18.07
C ASN A 281 -11.32 -4.91 19.17
N ALA A 282 -10.76 -6.11 18.97
CA ALA A 282 -10.74 -7.15 19.98
C ALA A 282 -9.99 -6.71 21.26
N ALA A 283 -8.81 -6.10 21.12
CA ALA A 283 -8.03 -5.57 22.23
C ALA A 283 -8.80 -4.52 23.05
N MET A 284 -9.56 -3.64 22.39
CA MET A 284 -10.40 -2.64 23.06
C MET A 284 -11.76 -3.18 23.56
N GLY A 285 -12.06 -4.47 23.40
CA GLY A 285 -13.36 -5.04 23.75
C GLY A 285 -14.52 -4.49 22.90
N ARG A 286 -14.24 -4.07 21.66
CA ARG A 286 -15.23 -3.52 20.72
C ARG A 286 -15.66 -4.58 19.70
N PRO A 287 -16.93 -4.55 19.24
CA PRO A 287 -17.40 -5.41 18.16
C PRO A 287 -16.55 -5.26 16.89
N ALA A 288 -16.24 -6.38 16.23
CA ALA A 288 -15.55 -6.37 14.95
C ALA A 288 -16.43 -5.86 13.80
N LEU A 289 -17.75 -5.94 13.96
CA LEU A 289 -18.75 -5.48 12.98
C LEU A 289 -19.62 -4.38 13.61
N PRO A 290 -20.15 -3.44 12.80
CA PRO A 290 -21.09 -2.45 13.28
C PRO A 290 -22.36 -3.09 13.87
N PRO A 291 -22.84 -2.63 15.05
CA PRO A 291 -24.16 -2.99 15.56
C PRO A 291 -25.25 -2.69 14.54
N ASP A 292 -26.33 -3.47 14.42
CA ASP A 292 -27.33 -3.33 13.35
C ASP A 292 -27.99 -1.95 13.26
N ASP A 293 -28.12 -1.24 14.38
CA ASP A 293 -28.71 0.10 14.48
C ASP A 293 -27.72 1.26 14.27
N TRP A 294 -26.43 0.95 14.14
CA TRP A 294 -25.39 1.95 13.92
C TRP A 294 -25.39 2.49 12.48
N ASN A 295 -25.25 3.81 12.33
CA ASN A 295 -25.08 4.45 11.02
C ASN A 295 -23.78 5.27 10.99
N PRO A 296 -23.06 5.29 9.85
CA PRO A 296 -21.89 6.13 9.67
C PRO A 296 -22.15 7.62 9.99
N PRO A 297 -21.25 8.31 10.68
CA PRO A 297 -21.34 9.76 10.88
C PRO A 297 -21.40 10.47 9.51
N GLY A 298 -22.42 11.32 9.31
CA GLY A 298 -22.62 12.05 8.05
C GLY A 298 -23.71 11.46 7.13
N GLU A 299 -24.19 10.23 7.38
CA GLU A 299 -25.36 9.68 6.67
C GLU A 299 -26.69 10.01 7.39
N SER A 300 -26.63 10.45 8.64
CA SER A 300 -27.79 10.87 9.42
C SER A 300 -28.10 12.36 9.25
N ALA A 301 -28.65 12.74 8.09
CA ALA A 301 -29.63 13.83 7.85
C ALA A 301 -29.76 14.14 6.34
N GLY A 302 -30.45 13.27 5.59
CA GLY A 302 -30.65 13.50 4.15
C GLY A 302 -31.56 12.50 3.44
N ALA A 303 -32.54 11.93 4.14
CA ALA A 303 -33.66 11.23 3.51
C ALA A 303 -34.94 12.03 3.78
N ARG A 304 -35.18 13.05 2.94
CA ARG A 304 -36.49 13.55 2.54
C ARG A 304 -36.40 14.11 1.13
#